data_AF-A0A816YCS6-F1
#
_entry.id   AF-A0A816YCS6-F1
#
_cell.length_a   1.000
_cell.length_b   1.000
_cell.length_c   1.000
_cell.angle_alpha   90.00
_cell.angle_beta   90.00
_cell.angle_gamma   90.00
#
_symmetry.space_group_name_H-M   'P 1'
#
loop_
_entity.id
_entity.type
_entity.pdbx_description
1 polymer ?
#
loop_
_entity_poly.entity_id
_entity_poly.type
_entity_poly.pdbx_seq_one_letter_code
_entity_poly.pdbx_strand_id
1 'polypeptide(L)'
;MSMNYLIFRFVSVFSMIMMMSNTALSYTGNVLIKNSLQNQKDLIVHCKSAHKDMGYHRVHPTGSYNLLYKLHYDSDFPYNENNHIWCHVWQGQGFKHHQVFNVYDGDHWEAKEDGIYHQWALMYVWDAAISKASSFGASCISLGLLLASSLFFSFIFPTLVV
;
A
#
# COMPACT_ATOMS: atom_id res chain seq x y z
N MET A 1 33.32 52.26 3.24
CA MET A 1 32.17 51.33 3.19
C MET A 1 31.58 51.30 4.60
N SER A 2 30.36 51.80 4.81
CA SER A 2 29.82 52.05 6.16
C SER A 2 29.61 50.75 6.93
N MET A 3 30.01 50.70 8.20
CA MET A 3 29.89 49.52 9.10
C MET A 3 28.45 48.97 9.14
N ASN A 4 27.46 49.85 8.98
CA ASN A 4 26.04 49.51 8.92
C ASN A 4 25.68 48.66 7.68
N TYR A 5 26.40 48.82 6.57
CA TYR A 5 26.17 48.06 5.34
C TYR A 5 26.65 46.61 5.45
N LEU A 6 27.78 46.38 6.12
CA LEU A 6 28.30 45.03 6.38
C LEU A 6 27.37 44.27 7.33
N ILE A 7 26.90 44.92 8.38
CA ILE A 7 25.93 44.32 9.33
C ILE A 7 24.63 43.95 8.61
N PHE A 8 24.10 44.83 7.75
CA PHE A 8 22.91 44.53 6.94
C PHE A 8 23.09 43.33 6.00
N ARG A 9 24.28 43.20 5.38
CA ARG A 9 24.61 42.04 4.52
C ARG A 9 24.65 40.74 5.33
N PHE A 10 25.27 40.74 6.50
CA PHE A 10 25.32 39.57 7.37
C PHE A 10 23.91 39.16 7.86
N VAL A 11 23.10 40.11 8.31
CA VAL A 11 21.72 39.85 8.76
C VAL A 11 20.85 39.32 7.62
N SER A 12 20.97 39.89 6.42
CA SER A 12 20.22 39.42 5.25
C SER A 12 20.60 38.00 4.83
N VAL A 13 21.89 37.65 4.84
CA VAL A 13 22.35 36.29 4.50
C VAL A 13 21.92 35.28 5.56
N PHE A 14 22.05 35.61 6.86
CA PHE A 14 21.56 34.74 7.95
C PHE A 14 20.04 34.53 7.90
N SER A 15 19.27 35.57 7.55
CA SER A 15 17.82 35.46 7.39
C SER A 15 17.42 34.53 6.23
N MET A 16 18.18 34.52 5.13
CA MET A 16 17.90 33.61 4.01
C MET A 16 18.29 32.16 4.31
N ILE A 17 19.35 31.93 5.11
CA ILE A 17 19.77 30.58 5.52
C ILE A 17 18.74 29.92 6.46
N MET A 18 18.10 30.70 7.33
CA MET A 18 17.09 30.19 8.28
C MET A 18 15.72 29.89 7.64
N MET A 19 15.49 30.28 6.38
CA MET A 19 14.20 30.04 5.68
C MET A 19 14.14 28.70 4.92
N MET A 20 15.21 27.90 4.93
CA MET A 20 15.19 26.53 4.38
C MET A 20 14.58 25.56 5.42
N SER A 21 13.31 25.77 5.74
CA SER A 21 12.51 24.81 6.49
C SER A 21 12.21 23.63 5.57
N ASN A 22 12.93 22.51 5.73
CA ASN A 22 12.53 21.23 5.14
C ASN A 22 11.22 20.79 5.81
N THR A 23 10.09 21.23 5.29
CA THR A 23 8.80 20.61 5.60
C THR A 23 8.80 19.24 4.95
N ALA A 24 9.31 18.24 5.67
CA ALA A 24 9.19 16.85 5.29
C ALA A 24 7.70 16.52 5.21
N LEU A 25 7.17 16.38 3.99
CA LEU A 25 5.78 16.08 3.76
C LEU A 25 5.55 14.60 4.12
N SER A 26 5.07 14.34 5.32
CA SER A 26 4.76 12.99 5.78
C SER A 26 3.35 12.62 5.30
N TYR A 27 3.28 11.75 4.30
CA TYR A 27 2.02 11.13 3.89
C TYR A 27 1.61 10.06 4.92
N THR A 28 0.32 9.96 5.19
CA THR A 28 -0.23 8.95 6.11
C THR A 28 -1.17 8.06 5.32
N GLY A 29 -0.88 6.77 5.30
CA GLY A 29 -1.74 5.75 4.74
C GLY A 29 -2.81 5.32 5.73
N ASN A 30 -3.97 4.95 5.21
CA ASN A 30 -5.14 4.52 5.97
C ASN A 30 -5.71 3.21 5.39
N VAL A 31 -5.97 2.23 6.26
CA VAL A 31 -6.65 0.98 5.93
C VAL A 31 -7.79 0.77 6.92
N LEU A 32 -8.98 0.43 6.40
CA LEU A 32 -10.13 0.10 7.22
C LEU A 32 -10.43 -1.39 7.14
N ILE A 33 -10.45 -2.08 8.29
CA ILE A 33 -10.83 -3.50 8.40
C ILE A 33 -12.09 -3.59 9.24
N LYS A 34 -13.22 -3.91 8.61
CA LYS A 34 -14.54 -3.98 9.24
C LYS A 34 -14.90 -5.41 9.64
N ASN A 35 -15.47 -5.57 10.83
CA ASN A 35 -16.06 -6.82 11.29
C ASN A 35 -17.56 -6.85 10.99
N SER A 36 -17.94 -7.65 9.99
CA SER A 36 -19.32 -7.94 9.61
C SER A 36 -19.68 -9.42 9.83
N LEU A 37 -18.99 -10.08 10.77
CA LEU A 37 -19.34 -11.43 11.21
C LEU A 37 -20.72 -11.44 11.88
N GLN A 38 -21.44 -12.54 11.71
CA GLN A 38 -22.74 -12.74 12.31
C GLN A 38 -22.59 -13.26 13.75
N ASN A 39 -23.70 -13.32 14.48
CA ASN A 39 -23.77 -13.94 15.82
C ASN A 39 -22.83 -13.32 16.86
N GLN A 40 -22.60 -12.01 16.78
CA GLN A 40 -21.82 -11.26 17.76
C GLN A 40 -20.37 -11.80 17.93
N LYS A 41 -19.77 -12.30 16.85
CA LYS A 41 -18.38 -12.78 16.87
C LYS A 41 -17.38 -11.63 16.80
N ASP A 42 -16.37 -11.71 17.66
CA ASP A 42 -15.20 -10.84 17.57
C ASP A 42 -14.28 -11.27 16.43
N LEU A 43 -13.61 -10.30 15.83
CA LEU A 43 -12.51 -10.49 14.88
C LEU A 43 -11.21 -10.05 15.56
N ILE A 44 -10.15 -10.85 15.47
CA ILE A 44 -8.80 -10.40 15.87
C ILE A 44 -8.07 -9.93 14.62
N VAL A 45 -7.41 -8.78 14.73
CA VAL A 45 -6.60 -8.19 13.66
C VAL A 45 -5.20 -7.91 14.20
N HIS A 46 -4.17 -8.32 13.48
CA HIS A 46 -2.77 -8.03 13.79
C HIS A 46 -2.05 -7.62 12.52
N CYS A 47 -1.73 -6.33 12.41
CA CYS A 47 -1.00 -5.80 11.27
C CYS A 47 0.46 -5.54 11.66
N LYS A 48 1.36 -5.74 10.70
CA LYS A 48 2.79 -5.44 10.87
C LYS A 48 3.44 -5.09 9.54
N SER A 49 4.53 -4.35 9.62
CA SER A 49 5.49 -4.16 8.53
C SER A 49 6.82 -4.85 8.89
N ALA A 50 7.82 -4.75 8.01
CA ALA A 50 9.16 -5.27 8.27
C ALA A 50 9.81 -4.69 9.54
N HIS A 51 9.46 -3.46 9.92
CA HIS A 51 10.11 -2.72 11.00
C HIS A 51 9.20 -2.37 12.18
N LYS A 52 7.88 -2.56 12.04
CA LYS A 52 6.91 -2.15 13.04
C LYS A 52 5.79 -3.17 13.20
N ASP A 53 5.60 -3.62 14.43
CA ASP A 53 4.44 -4.38 14.86
C ASP A 53 3.37 -3.41 15.39
N MET A 54 2.13 -3.50 14.89
CA MET A 54 1.02 -2.63 15.32
C MET A 54 0.18 -3.26 16.43
N GLY A 55 0.51 -4.48 16.87
CA GLY A 55 -0.14 -5.19 17.95
C GLY A 55 -1.44 -5.90 17.55
N TYR A 56 -1.98 -6.67 18.49
CA TYR A 56 -3.25 -7.37 18.33
C TYR A 56 -4.42 -6.48 18.74
N HIS A 57 -5.43 -6.41 17.89
CA HIS A 57 -6.63 -5.63 18.10
C HIS A 57 -7.85 -6.53 18.02
N ARG A 58 -8.74 -6.43 19.02
CA ARG A 58 -10.03 -7.09 19.00
C ARG A 58 -11.08 -6.13 18.44
N VAL A 59 -11.69 -6.52 17.33
CA VAL A 59 -12.75 -5.77 16.66
C VAL A 59 -14.08 -6.43 17.00
N HIS A 60 -14.85 -5.76 17.85
CA HIS A 60 -16.18 -6.19 18.25
C HIS A 60 -17.15 -6.23 17.05
N PRO A 61 -18.29 -6.92 17.18
CA PRO A 61 -19.28 -7.05 16.11
C PRO A 61 -19.72 -5.67 15.61
N THR A 62 -19.86 -5.51 14.28
CA THR A 62 -20.16 -4.24 13.59
C THR A 62 -19.09 -3.14 13.74
N GLY A 63 -18.02 -3.40 14.50
CA GLY A 63 -16.90 -2.50 14.67
C GLY A 63 -15.96 -2.50 13.46
N SER A 64 -14.99 -1.60 13.50
CA SER A 64 -13.91 -1.56 12.53
C SER A 64 -12.59 -1.21 13.20
N TYR A 65 -11.50 -1.74 12.63
CA TYR A 65 -10.14 -1.36 12.94
C TYR A 65 -9.64 -0.43 11.85
N ASN A 66 -9.21 0.78 12.24
CA ASN A 66 -8.59 1.73 11.35
C ASN A 66 -7.09 1.74 11.61
N LEU A 67 -6.32 1.28 10.62
CA LEU A 67 -4.88 1.30 10.65
C LEU A 67 -4.36 2.58 9.98
N LEU A 68 -3.63 3.38 10.76
CA LEU A 68 -2.90 4.54 10.28
C LEU A 68 -1.39 4.28 10.33
N TYR A 69 -0.71 4.53 9.23
CA TYR A 69 0.74 4.35 9.13
C TYR A 69 1.39 5.43 8.27
N LYS A 70 2.67 5.73 8.53
CA LYS A 70 3.41 6.73 7.75
C LYS A 70 3.90 6.10 6.45
N LEU A 71 3.53 6.70 5.33
CA LEU A 71 4.06 6.35 4.03
C LEU A 71 5.45 6.96 3.88
N HIS A 72 6.44 6.12 3.62
CA HIS A 72 7.79 6.55 3.28
C HIS A 72 7.90 6.58 1.76
N TYR A 73 7.76 7.78 1.19
CA TYR A 73 8.08 8.03 -0.21
C TYR A 73 9.55 8.42 -0.29
N ASP A 74 10.38 7.47 -0.71
CA ASP A 74 11.72 7.76 -1.16
C ASP A 74 11.66 7.91 -2.69
N SER A 75 12.05 9.07 -3.21
CA SER A 75 12.04 9.32 -4.65
C SER A 75 12.99 8.40 -5.42
N ASP A 76 14.02 7.89 -4.73
CA ASP A 76 15.01 6.98 -5.33
C ASP A 76 14.57 5.51 -5.24
N PHE A 77 13.71 5.16 -4.28
CA PHE A 77 13.23 3.79 -4.06
C PHE A 77 11.70 3.75 -3.84
N PRO A 78 10.90 3.64 -4.92
CA PRO A 78 9.44 3.63 -4.83
C PRO A 78 8.88 2.40 -4.07
N TYR A 79 9.66 1.33 -3.94
CA TYR A 79 9.32 0.13 -3.18
C TYR A 79 10.04 0.12 -1.84
N ASN A 80 9.59 0.97 -0.92
CA ASN A 80 10.07 0.95 0.44
C ASN A 80 9.38 -0.19 1.21
N GLU A 81 10.16 -1.11 1.78
CA GLU A 81 9.66 -2.23 2.60
C GLU A 81 8.83 -1.75 3.80
N ASN A 82 9.04 -0.50 4.24
CA ASN A 82 8.21 0.15 5.26
C ASN A 82 6.75 0.31 4.85
N ASN A 83 6.46 0.44 3.56
CA ASN A 83 5.11 0.57 3.03
C ASN A 83 4.43 -0.79 2.80
N HIS A 84 5.18 -1.89 2.93
CA HIS A 84 4.63 -3.24 2.85
C HIS A 84 4.09 -3.66 4.21
N ILE A 85 2.77 -3.58 4.35
CA ILE A 85 2.06 -4.00 5.55
C ILE A 85 1.23 -5.23 5.21
N TRP A 86 1.29 -6.21 6.10
CA TRP A 86 0.41 -7.36 6.04
C TRP A 86 -0.34 -7.53 7.35
N CYS A 87 -1.60 -7.93 7.22
CA CYS A 87 -2.50 -8.12 8.34
C CYS A 87 -2.88 -9.59 8.44
N HIS A 88 -2.76 -10.10 9.65
CA HIS A 88 -3.32 -11.38 10.05
C HIS A 88 -4.69 -11.12 10.65
N VAL A 89 -5.68 -11.92 10.25
CA VAL A 89 -7.04 -11.82 10.77
C VAL A 89 -7.54 -13.18 11.21
N TRP A 90 -8.22 -13.23 12.36
CA TRP A 90 -8.75 -14.47 12.91
C TRP A 90 -10.20 -14.35 13.34
N GLN A 91 -10.96 -15.41 13.10
CA GLN A 91 -12.35 -15.54 13.57
C GLN A 91 -12.73 -16.98 13.94
N GLY A 92 -13.99 -17.15 14.36
CA GLY A 92 -14.55 -18.43 14.78
C GLY A 92 -14.25 -18.78 16.25
N GLN A 93 -14.78 -19.92 16.70
CA GLN A 93 -14.57 -20.38 18.07
C GLN A 93 -13.08 -20.64 18.33
N GLY A 94 -12.53 -19.95 19.31
CA GLY A 94 -11.09 -20.00 19.61
C GLY A 94 -10.20 -19.38 18.54
N PHE A 95 -10.76 -18.55 17.63
CA PHE A 95 -10.01 -17.86 16.58
C PHE A 95 -9.26 -18.81 15.62
N LYS A 96 -9.87 -19.96 15.33
CA LYS A 96 -9.27 -21.04 14.53
C LYS A 96 -9.12 -20.72 13.04
N HIS A 97 -9.99 -19.89 12.48
CA HIS A 97 -9.90 -19.51 11.07
C HIS A 97 -8.95 -18.33 10.96
N HIS A 98 -7.95 -18.44 10.10
CA HIS A 98 -6.86 -17.48 10.00
C HIS A 98 -6.62 -17.13 8.54
N GLN A 99 -6.50 -15.83 8.24
CA GLN A 99 -6.04 -15.37 6.94
C GLN A 99 -4.98 -14.29 7.05
N VAL A 100 -4.14 -14.20 6.02
CA VAL A 100 -3.06 -13.21 5.90
C VAL A 100 -3.13 -12.57 4.54
N PHE A 101 -3.10 -11.24 4.50
CA PHE A 101 -3.11 -10.47 3.26
C PHE A 101 -2.35 -9.16 3.42
N ASN A 102 -1.87 -8.65 2.29
CA ASN A 102 -1.23 -7.34 2.22
C ASN A 102 -2.29 -6.25 2.17
N VAL A 103 -1.98 -5.10 2.77
CA VAL A 103 -2.86 -3.93 2.78
C VAL A 103 -2.12 -2.71 2.23
N TYR A 104 -2.87 -1.84 1.57
CA TYR A 104 -2.38 -0.65 0.91
C TYR A 104 -3.23 0.57 1.30
N ASP A 105 -2.66 1.75 1.11
CA ASP A 105 -3.37 3.00 1.43
C ASP A 105 -4.70 3.10 0.65
N GLY A 106 -5.77 3.42 1.38
CA GLY A 106 -7.13 3.50 0.86
C GLY A 106 -7.89 2.18 0.85
N ASP A 107 -7.27 1.07 1.27
CA ASP A 107 -7.94 -0.21 1.31
C ASP A 107 -9.10 -0.25 2.30
N HIS A 108 -10.18 -0.89 1.87
CA HIS A 108 -11.31 -1.24 2.71
C HIS A 108 -11.52 -2.75 2.66
N TRP A 109 -11.33 -3.41 3.80
CA TRP A 109 -11.48 -4.83 3.97
C TRP A 109 -12.68 -5.13 4.87
N GLU A 110 -13.44 -6.17 4.55
CA GLU A 110 -14.60 -6.58 5.33
C GLU A 110 -14.55 -8.09 5.60
N ALA A 111 -14.58 -8.45 6.88
CA ALA A 111 -14.68 -9.83 7.32
C ALA A 111 -16.15 -10.24 7.43
N LYS A 112 -16.53 -11.30 6.70
CA LYS A 112 -17.85 -11.93 6.71
C LYS A 112 -17.73 -13.40 7.07
N GLU A 113 -18.85 -14.09 7.24
CA GLU A 113 -18.88 -15.49 7.64
C GLU A 113 -18.18 -16.44 6.66
N ASP A 114 -18.28 -16.14 5.36
CA ASP A 114 -17.70 -16.93 4.28
C ASP A 114 -16.25 -16.55 3.95
N GLY A 115 -15.84 -15.31 4.22
CA GLY A 115 -14.47 -14.90 3.96
C GLY A 115 -14.14 -13.44 4.20
N ILE A 116 -13.03 -13.03 3.61
CA ILE A 116 -12.49 -11.68 3.61
C ILE A 116 -12.71 -11.04 2.25
N TYR A 117 -13.39 -9.90 2.26
CA TYR A 117 -13.67 -9.08 1.09
C TYR A 117 -12.69 -7.91 1.02
N HIS A 118 -12.18 -7.63 -0.17
CA HIS A 118 -11.54 -6.36 -0.49
C HIS A 118 -12.53 -5.52 -1.29
N GLN A 119 -12.87 -4.35 -0.77
CA GLN A 119 -13.90 -3.45 -1.28
C GLN A 119 -15.27 -4.14 -1.36
N TRP A 120 -15.52 -4.88 -2.43
CA TRP A 120 -16.77 -5.60 -2.71
C TRP A 120 -16.54 -7.05 -3.18
N ALA A 121 -15.29 -7.45 -3.41
CA ALA A 121 -14.95 -8.74 -3.98
C ALA A 121 -14.38 -9.68 -2.91
N LEU A 122 -14.88 -10.91 -2.88
CA LEU A 122 -14.39 -11.97 -1.99
C LEU A 122 -12.97 -12.36 -2.45
N MET A 123 -11.97 -12.08 -1.62
CA MET A 123 -10.57 -12.38 -1.93
C MET A 123 -10.12 -13.69 -1.29
N TYR A 124 -10.55 -13.95 -0.04
CA TYR A 124 -10.10 -15.11 0.72
C TYR A 124 -11.26 -15.80 1.42
N VAL A 125 -11.37 -17.12 1.32
CA VAL A 125 -12.34 -17.93 2.07
C VAL A 125 -11.67 -18.47 3.33
N TRP A 126 -12.35 -18.42 4.48
CA TRP A 126 -11.76 -18.79 5.78
C TRP A 126 -11.19 -20.20 5.85
N ASP A 127 -11.85 -21.15 5.19
CA ASP A 127 -11.50 -22.58 5.18
C ASP A 127 -11.32 -23.09 3.75
N ALA A 128 -10.73 -22.28 2.86
CA ALA A 128 -10.37 -22.77 1.55
C ALA A 128 -9.55 -24.06 1.70
N ALA A 129 -9.99 -25.16 1.08
CA ALA A 129 -9.22 -26.38 1.02
C ALA A 129 -7.88 -26.04 0.37
N ILE A 130 -6.82 -25.95 1.17
CA ILE A 130 -5.50 -25.52 0.73
C ILE A 130 -4.98 -26.60 -0.22
N SER A 131 -5.19 -26.46 -1.53
CA SER A 131 -4.17 -26.89 -2.47
C SER A 131 -2.99 -25.94 -2.26
N LYS A 132 -1.96 -26.44 -1.57
CA LYS A 132 -0.66 -25.77 -1.50
C LYS A 132 -0.15 -25.59 -2.92
N ALA A 133 -0.34 -24.40 -3.49
CA ALA A 133 0.51 -23.71 -4.46
C ALA A 133 -0.31 -22.65 -5.20
N SER A 134 0.08 -21.39 -5.07
CA SER A 134 0.61 -20.65 -6.22
C SER A 134 1.13 -19.30 -5.74
N SER A 135 2.42 -19.10 -5.98
CA SER A 135 2.98 -17.77 -6.16
C SER A 135 2.18 -17.08 -7.26
N PHE A 136 1.48 -16.00 -6.95
CA PHE A 136 1.24 -14.94 -7.92
C PHE A 136 2.23 -13.82 -7.66
N GLY A 137 3.51 -14.16 -7.85
CA GLY A 137 4.48 -13.18 -8.27
C GLY A 137 4.19 -12.84 -9.73
N ALA A 138 4.08 -11.54 -10.02
CA ALA A 138 4.18 -10.92 -11.33
C ALA A 138 3.30 -11.47 -12.47
N SER A 139 2.19 -10.78 -12.74
CA SER A 139 1.63 -10.73 -14.10
C SER A 139 1.20 -9.30 -14.45
N CYS A 140 2.18 -8.40 -14.52
CA CYS A 140 2.09 -7.26 -15.44
C CYS A 140 2.64 -7.74 -16.80
N ILE A 141 1.91 -8.65 -17.46
CA ILE A 141 2.16 -8.91 -18.88
C ILE A 141 1.63 -7.70 -19.62
N SER A 142 2.58 -7.00 -20.21
CA SER A 142 2.50 -5.94 -21.19
C SER A 142 1.43 -6.16 -22.27
N LEU A 143 0.19 -5.73 -22.01
CA LEU A 143 -0.83 -5.57 -23.05
C LEU A 143 -0.65 -4.29 -23.91
N GLY A 144 0.57 -3.76 -23.96
CA GLY A 144 0.94 -2.58 -24.77
C GLY A 144 1.96 -2.84 -25.88
N LEU A 145 2.53 -4.05 -25.98
CA LEU A 145 3.64 -4.33 -26.92
C LEU A 145 3.28 -5.26 -28.10
N LEU A 146 2.02 -5.69 -28.22
CA LEU A 146 1.57 -6.50 -29.37
C LEU A 146 0.79 -5.72 -30.44
N LEU A 147 0.58 -4.41 -30.26
CA LEU A 147 -0.02 -3.54 -31.30
C LEU A 147 1.00 -2.67 -32.03
N ALA A 148 2.28 -2.71 -31.65
CA ALA A 148 3.32 -1.94 -32.34
C ALA A 148 4.08 -2.74 -33.41
N SER A 149 3.99 -4.08 -33.43
CA SER A 149 4.73 -4.90 -34.41
C SER A 149 4.00 -5.11 -35.75
N SER A 150 2.72 -4.74 -35.86
CA SER A 150 1.96 -4.80 -37.12
C SER A 150 1.98 -3.47 -37.91
N LEU A 151 2.48 -2.37 -37.33
CA LEU A 151 2.58 -1.07 -38.01
C LEU A 151 3.99 -0.75 -38.53
N PHE A 152 4.99 -1.61 -38.29
CA PHE A 152 6.37 -1.43 -38.78
C PHE A 152 6.72 -2.25 -40.02
N PHE A 153 5.80 -3.05 -40.57
CA PHE A 153 6.02 -3.78 -41.82
C PHE A 153 5.49 -3.09 -43.09
N SER A 154 4.90 -1.90 -42.97
CA SER A 154 4.42 -1.11 -44.13
C SER A 154 5.40 -0.04 -44.61
N PHE A 155 6.60 0.06 -44.01
CA PHE A 155 7.67 0.91 -44.52
C PHE A 155 8.97 0.10 -44.53
N ILE A 156 9.67 0.10 -45.67
CA ILE A 156 10.95 -0.57 -45.96
C ILE A 156 10.79 -1.99 -46.55
N PHE A 157 10.36 -2.09 -47.81
CA PHE A 157 11.22 -2.69 -48.85
C PHE A 157 10.97 -1.98 -50.19
N PRO A 158 12.03 -1.52 -50.88
CA PRO A 158 11.94 -0.71 -52.08
C PRO A 158 11.52 -1.54 -53.30
N THR A 159 10.63 -1.01 -54.12
CA THR A 159 10.41 -1.52 -55.47
C THR A 159 11.63 -1.22 -56.33
N LEU A 160 12.29 -2.28 -56.82
CA LEU A 160 13.23 -2.20 -57.93
C LEU A 160 12.88 -3.28 -58.97
N VAL A 161 12.49 -2.79 -60.15
CA VAL A 161 12.60 -3.36 -61.51
C VAL A 161 11.75 -4.60 -61.86
N VAL A 162 10.78 -4.41 -62.76
CA VAL A 162 10.89 -4.77 -64.19
C VAL A 162 10.28 -3.65 -65.02
#